data_AF-A0A9N8HYX1-F1
#
_entry.id   AF-A0A9N8HYX1-F1
#
_cell.length_a   1.000
_cell.length_b   1.000
_cell.length_c   1.000
_cell.angle_alpha   90.00
_cell.angle_beta   90.00
_cell.angle_gamma   90.00
#
_symmetry.space_group_name_H-M   'P 1'
#
loop_
_entity.id
_entity.type
_entity.pdbx_description
1 polymer ?
#
loop_
_entity_poly.entity_id
_entity_poly.type
_entity_poly.pdbx_seq_one_letter_code
_entity_poly.pdbx_strand_id
1 'polypeptide(L)'
;MADPPTPEEIAEFAQADGDGINQGIMNPDGSRRPPPYNMHVDDNLYADVRSHLVQTICASVASLFDVLGVPDNPLVPSPLSGDKFEAWYNHRRKLVGRRFDSRTLTVGMLPHKKAQLLELLQLWATRESFDLLEIAHLLGTLENHTKYARWARCWCCALQNAVRRALVARFHIVHRRYNRQGREVQLRRELPRSLLGRVESMIHRERAKLLWTTRQRFTVDADMKASIGHLLWYVRSTEAP
;
A
#
# COMPACT_ATOMS: atom_id res chain seq x y z
N MET A 1 24.05 -16.32 4.73
CA MET A 1 23.42 -15.67 5.90
C MET A 1 24.38 -14.62 6.44
N ALA A 2 23.88 -13.55 7.05
CA ALA A 2 24.72 -12.59 7.75
C ALA A 2 25.40 -13.21 8.98
N ASP A 3 26.55 -12.67 9.38
CA ASP A 3 27.29 -13.07 10.57
C ASP A 3 26.50 -12.80 11.85
N PRO A 4 26.75 -13.59 12.93
CA PRO A 4 26.11 -13.31 14.20
C PRO A 4 26.57 -11.93 14.73
N PRO A 5 25.65 -11.16 15.32
CA PRO A 5 26.02 -9.89 15.93
C PRO A 5 26.95 -10.09 17.13
N THR A 6 27.76 -9.07 17.42
CA THR A 6 28.55 -9.03 18.66
C THR A 6 27.65 -8.72 19.87
N PRO A 7 28.07 -9.03 21.10
CA PRO A 7 27.32 -8.65 22.30
C PRO A 7 27.03 -7.15 22.39
N GLU A 8 27.97 -6.30 21.94
CA GLU A 8 27.80 -4.85 21.89
C GLU A 8 26.69 -4.46 20.89
N GLU A 9 26.68 -5.06 19.70
CA GLU A 9 25.60 -4.83 18.73
C GLU A 9 24.24 -5.26 19.29
N ILE A 10 24.18 -6.41 19.97
CA ILE A 10 22.93 -6.92 20.57
C ILE A 10 22.39 -5.95 21.62
N ALA A 11 23.26 -5.32 22.40
CA ALA A 11 22.87 -4.34 23.42
C ALA A 11 22.19 -3.10 22.82
N GLU A 12 22.45 -2.78 21.56
CA GLU A 12 21.83 -1.67 20.83
C GLU A 12 20.52 -2.06 20.13
N PHE A 13 20.11 -3.33 20.16
CA PHE A 13 18.89 -3.77 19.48
C PHE A 13 17.65 -3.18 20.15
N ALA A 14 16.79 -2.59 19.33
CA ALA A 14 15.47 -2.16 19.76
C ALA A 14 14.65 -3.39 20.17
N GLN A 15 14.16 -3.39 21.40
CA GLN A 15 13.31 -4.46 21.92
C GLN A 15 11.88 -4.26 21.42
N ALA A 16 11.26 -5.35 20.97
CA ALA A 16 9.86 -5.36 20.58
C ALA A 16 9.01 -5.73 21.79
N ASP A 17 7.93 -4.99 22.01
CA ASP A 17 6.92 -5.34 23.01
C ASP A 17 5.88 -6.28 22.39
N GLY A 18 5.66 -7.42 23.03
CA GLY A 18 4.62 -8.35 22.61
C GLY A 18 3.22 -7.77 22.85
N ASP A 19 2.34 -7.87 21.86
CA ASP A 19 0.93 -7.50 21.98
C ASP A 19 0.01 -8.73 21.85
N GLY A 20 -1.30 -8.58 22.06
CA GLY A 20 -2.27 -9.70 22.00
C GLY A 20 -2.31 -10.47 20.67
N ILE A 21 -1.70 -9.94 19.61
CA ILE A 21 -1.60 -10.55 18.27
C ILE A 21 -0.18 -11.07 18.01
N ASN A 22 0.85 -10.29 18.38
CA ASN A 22 2.26 -10.51 18.10
C ASN A 22 3.00 -10.88 19.38
N GLN A 23 2.86 -12.13 19.83
CA GLN A 23 3.48 -12.66 21.06
C GLN A 23 4.92 -13.14 20.87
N GLY A 24 5.49 -12.97 19.67
CA GLY A 24 6.80 -13.51 19.31
C GLY A 24 6.79 -15.03 19.07
N ILE A 25 7.98 -15.59 18.89
CA ILE A 25 8.19 -17.02 18.54
C ILE A 25 8.78 -17.84 19.69
N MET A 26 8.82 -17.30 20.90
CA MET A 26 9.33 -18.00 22.09
C MET A 26 8.17 -18.25 23.05
N ASN A 27 8.07 -19.48 23.55
CA ASN A 27 7.21 -19.84 24.66
C ASN A 27 7.76 -19.28 25.98
N PRO A 28 6.91 -19.18 27.02
CA PRO A 28 7.36 -18.81 28.38
C PRO A 28 8.43 -19.75 28.96
N ASP A 29 8.47 -21.01 28.53
CA ASP A 29 9.49 -21.99 28.93
C ASP A 29 10.80 -21.90 28.13
N GLY A 30 10.92 -20.91 27.24
CA GLY A 30 12.08 -20.71 26.36
C GLY A 30 12.11 -21.61 25.13
N SER A 31 11.12 -22.49 24.93
CA SER A 31 11.01 -23.29 23.71
C SER A 31 10.51 -22.45 22.53
N ARG A 32 10.92 -22.79 21.31
CA ARG A 32 10.56 -22.03 20.10
C ARG A 32 9.23 -22.49 19.51
N ARG A 33 8.36 -21.54 19.19
CA ARG A 33 7.15 -21.71 18.36
C ARG A 33 7.48 -21.51 16.89
N PRO A 34 6.84 -22.25 15.95
CA PRO A 34 6.94 -21.91 14.54
C PRO A 34 6.41 -20.49 14.28
N PRO A 35 7.02 -19.73 13.36
CA PRO A 35 6.54 -18.41 13.03
C PRO A 35 5.17 -18.50 12.34
N PRO A 36 4.34 -17.45 12.47
CA PRO A 36 3.17 -17.32 11.64
C PRO A 36 3.63 -17.08 10.19
N TYR A 37 3.42 -18.06 9.31
CA TYR A 37 3.72 -17.99 7.87
C TYR A 37 2.72 -17.05 7.17
N ASN A 38 2.77 -15.77 7.52
CA ASN A 38 1.83 -14.76 7.05
C ASN A 38 2.08 -14.45 5.58
N MET A 39 1.03 -14.48 4.76
CA MET A 39 1.12 -14.18 3.34
C MET A 39 0.50 -12.82 3.02
N HIS A 40 1.12 -12.10 2.10
CA HIS A 40 0.55 -10.91 1.46
C HIS A 40 0.43 -11.18 -0.04
N VAL A 41 -0.77 -11.58 -0.47
CA VAL A 41 -1.02 -12.05 -1.86
C VAL A 41 -0.08 -13.23 -2.17
N ASP A 42 0.92 -13.04 -3.01
CA ASP A 42 1.92 -14.02 -3.43
C ASP A 42 3.24 -13.94 -2.63
N ASP A 43 3.43 -12.89 -1.82
CA ASP A 43 4.61 -12.73 -0.97
C ASP A 43 4.42 -13.47 0.36
N ASN A 44 5.34 -14.39 0.70
CA ASN A 44 5.38 -14.99 2.04
C ASN A 44 6.29 -14.18 2.96
N LEU A 45 5.77 -13.78 4.12
CA LEU A 45 6.40 -12.87 5.07
C LEU A 45 6.54 -13.56 6.43
N TYR A 46 7.74 -14.01 6.75
CA TYR A 46 8.07 -14.62 8.03
C TYR A 46 9.42 -14.15 8.54
N ALA A 47 9.56 -14.13 9.86
CA ALA A 47 10.79 -13.85 10.57
C ALA A 47 11.03 -14.96 11.61
N ASP A 48 12.29 -15.30 11.84
CA ASP A 48 12.67 -16.39 12.74
C ASP A 48 14.04 -16.13 13.35
N VAL A 49 14.38 -16.88 14.39
CA VAL A 49 15.74 -16.92 14.93
C VAL A 49 16.68 -17.60 13.93
N ARG A 50 17.94 -17.15 13.92
CA ARG A 50 18.96 -17.58 12.94
C ARG A 50 19.10 -19.10 12.83
N SER A 51 19.06 -19.81 13.96
CA SER A 51 19.20 -21.27 14.01
C SER A 51 18.08 -22.02 13.28
N HIS A 52 16.87 -21.45 13.20
CA HIS A 52 15.70 -22.08 12.60
C HIS A 52 15.29 -21.48 11.25
N LEU A 53 15.91 -20.37 10.83
CA LEU A 53 15.52 -19.66 9.62
C LEU A 53 15.54 -20.54 8.36
N VAL A 54 16.57 -21.37 8.17
CA VAL A 54 16.66 -22.29 7.01
C VAL A 54 15.54 -23.31 7.04
N GLN A 55 15.30 -23.92 8.20
CA GLN A 55 14.22 -24.89 8.36
C GLN A 55 12.86 -24.25 8.04
N THR A 56 12.64 -23.02 8.48
CA THR A 56 11.42 -22.26 8.20
C THR A 56 11.25 -22.00 6.69
N ILE A 57 12.33 -21.62 6.00
CA ILE A 57 12.30 -21.42 4.54
C ILE A 57 12.02 -22.74 3.81
N CYS A 58 12.74 -23.82 4.17
CA CYS A 58 12.53 -25.13 3.57
C CYS A 58 11.10 -25.62 3.78
N ALA A 59 10.54 -25.44 4.98
CA ALA A 59 9.15 -25.78 5.25
C ALA A 59 8.17 -24.96 4.39
N SER A 60 8.41 -23.66 4.21
CA SER A 60 7.59 -22.82 3.33
C SER A 60 7.69 -23.21 1.85
N VAL A 61 8.88 -23.63 1.38
CA VAL A 61 9.06 -24.04 -0.02
C VAL A 61 8.45 -25.42 -0.24
N ALA A 62 8.63 -26.35 0.72
CA ALA A 62 8.02 -27.66 0.67
C ALA A 62 6.50 -27.57 0.64
N SER A 63 5.89 -26.73 1.50
CA SER A 63 4.43 -26.55 1.51
C SER A 63 3.90 -25.93 0.21
N LEU A 64 4.67 -25.04 -0.44
CA LEU A 64 4.30 -24.49 -1.74
C LEU A 64 4.14 -25.59 -2.80
N PHE A 65 5.11 -26.51 -2.88
CA PHE A 65 5.07 -27.61 -3.85
C PHE A 65 4.10 -28.72 -3.43
N ASP A 66 3.85 -28.90 -2.14
CA ASP A 66 2.83 -29.84 -1.65
C ASP A 66 1.42 -29.40 -2.08
N VAL A 67 1.15 -28.10 -2.04
CA VAL A 67 -0.16 -27.53 -2.42
C VAL A 67 -0.32 -27.36 -3.94
N LEU A 68 0.72 -26.86 -4.62
CA LEU A 68 0.63 -26.50 -6.04
C LEU A 68 1.21 -27.56 -6.99
N GLY A 69 1.80 -28.62 -6.44
CA GLY A 69 2.48 -29.65 -7.20
C GLY A 69 3.92 -29.27 -7.57
N VAL A 70 4.76 -30.28 -7.75
CA VAL A 70 6.10 -30.12 -8.32
C VAL A 70 5.95 -29.89 -9.82
N PRO A 71 6.66 -28.91 -10.42
CA PRO A 71 6.61 -28.68 -11.86
C PRO A 71 7.21 -29.88 -12.60
N ASP A 72 6.34 -30.74 -13.14
CA ASP A 72 6.65 -31.91 -13.95
C ASP A 72 6.42 -31.67 -15.45
N ASN A 73 5.63 -30.64 -15.77
CA ASN A 73 5.31 -30.22 -17.13
C ASN A 73 6.10 -28.94 -17.52
N PRO A 74 6.91 -28.96 -18.59
CA PRO A 74 7.68 -27.80 -19.04
C PRO A 74 6.82 -26.60 -19.49
N LEU A 75 5.52 -26.78 -19.72
CA LEU A 75 4.58 -25.70 -20.04
C LEU A 75 3.99 -25.01 -18.80
N VAL A 76 4.17 -25.60 -17.61
CA VAL A 76 3.70 -25.02 -16.35
C VAL A 76 4.91 -24.45 -15.62
N PRO A 77 5.00 -23.12 -15.45
CA PRO A 77 6.12 -22.52 -14.74
C PRO A 77 6.13 -22.96 -13.27
N SER A 78 7.33 -23.08 -12.69
CA SER A 78 7.48 -23.34 -11.27
C SER A 78 6.69 -22.31 -10.44
N PRO A 79 5.93 -22.73 -9.42
CA PRO A 79 5.26 -21.80 -8.50
C PRO A 79 6.27 -20.95 -7.71
N LEU A 80 7.50 -21.44 -7.52
CA LEU A 80 8.60 -20.68 -6.93
C LEU A 80 9.36 -19.92 -8.03
N SER A 81 9.36 -18.59 -7.93
CA SER A 81 10.16 -17.73 -8.81
C SER A 81 11.64 -17.76 -8.41
N GLY A 82 12.43 -18.60 -9.09
CA GLY A 82 13.87 -18.75 -8.82
C GLY A 82 14.65 -17.44 -8.93
N ASP A 83 14.37 -16.63 -9.95
CA ASP A 83 15.06 -15.34 -10.17
C ASP A 83 14.81 -14.32 -9.06
N LYS A 84 13.68 -14.43 -8.35
CA LYS A 84 13.31 -13.56 -7.23
C LYS A 84 13.70 -14.16 -5.88
N PHE A 85 14.10 -15.43 -5.85
CA PHE A 85 14.45 -16.12 -4.61
C PHE A 85 15.86 -15.70 -4.17
N GLU A 86 15.94 -14.56 -3.50
CA GLU A 86 17.21 -14.02 -3.00
C GLU A 86 17.66 -14.73 -1.72
N ALA A 87 18.80 -15.43 -1.80
CA ALA A 87 19.44 -16.12 -0.68
C ALA A 87 20.07 -15.19 0.40
N TRP A 88 19.80 -13.88 0.33
CA TRP A 88 20.35 -12.89 1.26
C TRP A 88 19.57 -12.83 2.57
N TYR A 89 19.69 -13.84 3.42
CA TYR A 89 19.02 -13.86 4.73
C TYR A 89 19.79 -13.01 5.75
N ASN A 90 19.25 -11.83 6.04
CA ASN A 90 19.80 -10.86 6.99
C ASN A 90 18.69 -10.13 7.78
N HIS A 91 19.07 -9.40 8.83
CA HIS A 91 18.22 -8.51 9.62
C HIS A 91 17.63 -7.34 8.82
N ARG A 92 18.29 -6.94 7.72
CA ARG A 92 17.78 -5.98 6.73
C ARG A 92 17.16 -6.70 5.55
N ARG A 93 15.89 -6.40 5.25
CA ARG A 93 15.16 -7.03 4.13
C ARG A 93 14.30 -6.05 3.35
N LYS A 94 14.17 -6.31 2.06
CA LYS A 94 13.16 -5.69 1.20
C LYS A 94 11.92 -6.58 1.20
N LEU A 95 10.80 -6.10 1.75
CA LEU A 95 9.54 -6.83 1.79
C LEU A 95 8.39 -5.91 1.37
N VAL A 96 7.48 -6.38 0.52
CA VAL A 96 6.30 -5.63 0.04
C VAL A 96 6.67 -4.20 -0.43
N GLY A 97 7.84 -4.09 -1.08
CA GLY A 97 8.38 -2.82 -1.59
C GLY A 97 8.79 -1.80 -0.52
N ARG A 98 9.18 -2.23 0.68
CA ARG A 98 9.75 -1.44 1.78
C ARG A 98 11.06 -2.03 2.28
N ARG A 99 11.86 -1.23 2.98
CA ARG A 99 13.04 -1.69 3.72
C ARG A 99 12.64 -1.93 5.17
N PHE A 100 12.98 -3.09 5.70
CA PHE A 100 12.80 -3.44 7.10
C PHE A 100 14.17 -3.68 7.72
N ASP A 101 14.37 -3.22 8.93
CA ASP A 101 15.51 -3.56 9.77
C ASP A 101 14.99 -4.10 11.11
N SER A 102 15.20 -5.39 11.33
CA SER A 102 14.73 -6.09 12.53
C SER A 102 15.56 -5.81 13.79
N ARG A 103 16.77 -5.27 13.67
CA ARG A 103 17.59 -4.87 14.84
C ARG A 103 17.15 -3.54 15.40
N THR A 104 16.74 -2.61 14.54
CA THR A 104 16.27 -1.27 14.93
C THR A 104 14.75 -1.14 14.97
N LEU A 105 14.02 -2.18 14.54
CA LEU A 105 12.56 -2.17 14.37
C LEU A 105 12.05 -1.04 13.47
N THR A 106 12.84 -0.68 12.46
CA THR A 106 12.50 0.41 11.54
C THR A 106 11.93 -0.09 10.21
N VAL A 107 11.02 0.71 9.66
CA VAL A 107 10.45 0.49 8.33
C VAL A 107 10.67 1.74 7.48
N GLY A 108 11.47 1.58 6.43
CA GLY A 108 11.91 2.62 5.53
C GLY A 108 11.30 2.53 4.14
N MET A 109 11.34 3.65 3.44
CA MET A 109 11.08 3.71 2.00
C MET A 109 12.33 3.26 1.23
N LEU A 110 12.13 2.56 0.11
CA LEU A 110 13.25 2.23 -0.77
C LEU A 110 13.80 3.52 -1.44
N PRO A 111 15.13 3.64 -1.64
CA PRO A 111 15.73 4.86 -2.21
C PRO A 111 15.10 5.32 -3.53
N HIS A 112 14.83 4.39 -4.46
CA HIS A 112 14.19 4.72 -5.74
C HIS A 112 12.74 5.23 -5.56
N LYS A 113 11.98 4.68 -4.60
CA LYS A 113 10.63 5.16 -4.29
C LYS A 113 10.66 6.55 -3.66
N LYS A 114 11.68 6.84 -2.83
CA LYS A 114 11.92 8.18 -2.29
C LYS A 114 12.21 9.18 -3.40
N ALA A 115 13.04 8.82 -4.37
CA ALA A 115 13.31 9.65 -5.54
C ALA A 115 12.04 9.92 -6.36
N GLN A 116 11.25 8.89 -6.64
CA GLN A 116 9.96 9.03 -7.34
C GLN A 116 8.97 9.95 -6.58
N LEU A 117 8.89 9.81 -5.25
CA LEU A 117 8.05 10.68 -4.43
C LEU A 117 8.54 12.12 -4.45
N LEU A 118 9.85 12.35 -4.40
CA LEU A 118 10.45 13.69 -4.50
C LEU A 118 10.13 14.35 -5.83
N GLU A 119 10.28 13.63 -6.94
CA GLU A 119 9.93 14.12 -8.28
C GLU A 119 8.43 14.47 -8.37
N LEU A 120 7.57 13.57 -7.86
CA LEU A 120 6.13 13.80 -7.83
C LEU A 120 5.79 15.06 -7.02
N LEU A 121 6.35 15.22 -5.81
CA LEU A 121 6.09 16.38 -4.96
C LEU A 121 6.62 17.68 -5.57
N GLN A 122 7.74 17.65 -6.27
CA GLN A 122 8.28 18.81 -6.99
C GLN A 122 7.36 19.24 -8.14
N LEU A 123 6.85 18.29 -8.91
CA LEU A 123 5.86 18.56 -9.95
C LEU A 123 4.59 19.19 -9.36
N TRP A 124 4.12 18.69 -8.22
CA TRP A 124 2.93 19.22 -7.57
C TRP A 124 3.14 20.59 -6.90
N ALA A 125 4.37 20.92 -6.50
CA ALA A 125 4.69 22.21 -5.92
C ALA A 125 4.52 23.37 -6.93
N THR A 126 4.77 23.12 -8.22
CA THR A 126 4.62 24.11 -9.29
C THR A 126 3.26 24.06 -9.99
N ARG A 127 2.46 23.02 -9.73
CA ARG A 127 1.18 22.79 -10.39
C ARG A 127 0.12 23.80 -9.92
N GLU A 128 -0.56 24.42 -10.89
CA GLU A 128 -1.62 25.41 -10.62
C GLU A 128 -3.02 24.82 -10.61
N SER A 129 -3.22 23.71 -11.33
CA SER A 129 -4.51 23.03 -11.42
C SER A 129 -4.37 21.52 -11.44
N PHE A 130 -5.44 20.81 -11.14
CA PHE A 130 -5.51 19.35 -11.19
C PHE A 130 -6.87 18.87 -11.70
N ASP A 131 -6.94 17.65 -12.23
CA ASP A 131 -8.18 16.90 -12.32
C ASP A 131 -8.31 15.86 -11.18
N LEU A 132 -9.51 15.32 -11.02
CA LEU A 132 -9.80 14.37 -9.93
C LEU A 132 -8.93 13.10 -9.97
N LEU A 133 -8.52 12.66 -11.16
CA LEU A 133 -7.71 11.45 -11.31
C LEU A 133 -6.25 11.72 -10.91
N GLU A 134 -5.70 12.86 -11.35
CA GLU A 134 -4.35 13.29 -10.98
C GLU A 134 -4.19 13.39 -9.46
N ILE A 135 -5.11 14.07 -8.78
CA ILE A 135 -5.04 14.24 -7.32
C ILE A 135 -5.30 12.94 -6.58
N ALA A 136 -6.14 12.05 -7.11
CA ALA A 136 -6.34 10.71 -6.54
C ALA A 136 -5.05 9.87 -6.61
N HIS A 137 -4.30 9.95 -7.72
CA HIS A 137 -3.00 9.30 -7.83
C HIS A 137 -1.98 9.86 -6.82
N LEU A 138 -1.93 11.19 -6.63
CA LEU A 138 -1.08 11.79 -5.60
C LEU A 138 -1.46 11.28 -4.21
N LEU A 139 -2.75 11.35 -3.84
CA LEU A 139 -3.24 10.91 -2.54
C LEU A 139 -2.98 9.43 -2.28
N GLY A 140 -3.22 8.55 -3.26
CA GLY A 140 -2.93 7.12 -3.13
C GLY A 140 -1.42 6.85 -2.97
N THR A 141 -0.58 7.61 -3.67
CA THR A 141 0.87 7.54 -3.51
C THR A 141 1.29 7.97 -2.10
N LEU A 142 0.76 9.09 -1.60
CA LEU A 142 1.05 9.59 -0.27
C LEU A 142 0.53 8.65 0.81
N GLU A 143 -0.68 8.12 0.69
CA GLU A 143 -1.27 7.17 1.63
C GLU A 143 -0.43 5.90 1.76
N ASN A 144 0.00 5.34 0.62
CA ASN A 144 0.94 4.23 0.62
C ASN A 144 2.20 4.65 1.39
N HIS A 145 2.91 5.69 0.95
CA HIS A 145 4.20 6.07 1.55
C HIS A 145 4.13 6.41 3.05
N THR A 146 3.04 7.03 3.49
CA THR A 146 2.78 7.43 4.89
C THR A 146 2.13 6.35 5.76
N LYS A 147 1.93 5.13 5.24
CA LYS A 147 1.30 4.01 5.99
C LYS A 147 1.92 3.79 7.38
N TYR A 148 3.24 3.89 7.48
CA TYR A 148 4.02 3.69 8.73
C TYR A 148 4.42 5.00 9.43
N ALA A 149 4.18 6.15 8.80
CA ALA A 149 4.40 7.47 9.39
C ALA A 149 3.03 8.11 9.69
N ARG A 150 2.35 7.62 10.74
CA ARG A 150 0.96 7.99 11.03
C ARG A 150 0.76 9.50 11.20
N TRP A 151 1.74 10.18 11.78
CA TRP A 151 1.74 11.64 11.95
C TRP A 151 1.76 12.39 10.61
N ALA A 152 2.34 11.82 9.54
CA ALA A 152 2.43 12.45 8.22
C ALA A 152 1.06 12.54 7.52
N ARG A 153 0.09 11.73 7.95
CA ARG A 153 -1.29 11.78 7.42
C ARG A 153 -1.95 13.13 7.71
N CYS A 154 -1.60 13.77 8.82
CA CYS A 154 -2.11 15.10 9.17
C CYS A 154 -1.75 16.15 8.10
N TRP A 155 -0.59 16.00 7.46
CA TRP A 155 -0.15 16.90 6.40
C TRP A 155 -0.87 16.66 5.06
N CYS A 156 -1.59 15.53 4.93
CA CYS A 156 -2.40 15.24 3.75
C CYS A 156 -3.84 15.77 3.88
N CYS A 157 -4.25 16.27 5.06
CA CYS A 157 -5.63 16.70 5.33
C CYS A 157 -6.11 17.82 4.38
N ALA A 158 -5.25 18.80 4.08
CA ALA A 158 -5.63 19.88 3.15
C ALA A 158 -5.92 19.34 1.74
N LEU A 159 -5.06 18.44 1.24
CA LEU A 159 -5.24 17.76 -0.04
C LEU A 159 -6.55 16.95 -0.06
N GLN A 160 -6.79 16.14 0.98
CA GLN A 160 -8.01 15.34 1.09
C GLN A 160 -9.28 16.21 1.16
N ASN A 161 -9.24 17.33 1.90
CA ASN A 161 -10.37 18.25 2.00
C ASN A 161 -10.64 18.98 0.68
N ALA A 162 -9.60 19.40 -0.04
CA ALA A 162 -9.75 20.00 -1.37
C ALA A 162 -10.40 19.03 -2.36
N VAL A 163 -9.96 17.76 -2.37
CA VAL A 163 -10.59 16.72 -3.19
C VAL A 163 -12.04 16.47 -2.77
N ARG A 164 -12.34 16.41 -1.47
CA ARG A 164 -13.71 16.24 -0.97
C ARG A 164 -14.62 17.37 -1.46
N ARG A 165 -14.17 18.63 -1.38
CA ARG A 165 -14.92 19.79 -1.89
C ARG A 165 -15.18 19.66 -3.40
N ALA A 166 -14.15 19.33 -4.18
CA ALA A 166 -14.25 19.14 -5.62
C ALA A 166 -15.23 18.01 -5.98
N LEU A 167 -15.14 16.87 -5.30
CA LEU A 167 -16.02 15.71 -5.50
C LEU A 167 -17.48 16.03 -5.16
N VAL A 168 -17.74 16.69 -4.03
CA VAL A 168 -19.10 17.06 -3.61
C VAL A 168 -19.74 18.02 -4.61
N ALA A 169 -19.02 19.08 -4.99
CA ALA A 169 -19.51 20.04 -5.98
C ALA A 169 -19.87 19.34 -7.31
N ARG A 170 -19.01 18.43 -7.78
CA ARG A 170 -19.26 17.66 -8.99
C ARG A 170 -20.41 16.67 -8.85
N PHE A 171 -20.48 15.94 -7.75
CA PHE A 171 -21.55 14.99 -7.47
C PHE A 171 -22.91 15.66 -7.61
N HIS A 172 -23.11 16.85 -7.02
CA HIS A 172 -24.38 17.58 -7.14
C HIS A 172 -24.70 18.04 -8.57
N ILE A 173 -23.69 18.40 -9.38
CA ILE A 173 -23.90 18.75 -10.79
C ILE A 173 -24.33 17.50 -11.58
N VAL A 174 -23.62 16.39 -11.41
CA VAL A 174 -23.93 15.12 -12.07
C VAL A 174 -25.31 14.63 -11.67
N HIS A 175 -25.63 14.66 -10.37
CA HIS A 175 -26.92 14.27 -9.83
C HIS A 175 -28.06 15.09 -10.45
N ARG A 176 -27.94 16.43 -10.50
CA ARG A 176 -28.94 17.31 -11.12
C ARG A 176 -29.12 17.03 -12.61
N ARG A 177 -28.02 16.86 -13.36
CA ARG A 177 -28.08 16.56 -14.79
C ARG A 177 -28.77 15.22 -15.06
N TYR A 178 -28.45 14.20 -14.26
CA TYR A 178 -29.02 12.87 -14.38
C TYR A 178 -30.52 12.86 -14.08
N ASN A 179 -30.93 13.55 -13.01
CA ASN A 179 -32.35 13.67 -12.63
C ASN A 179 -33.16 14.40 -13.71
N ARG A 180 -32.61 15.46 -14.33
CA ARG A 180 -33.25 16.16 -15.45
C ARG A 180 -33.47 15.25 -16.67
N GLN A 181 -32.58 14.29 -16.91
CA GLN A 181 -32.70 13.36 -18.04
C GLN A 181 -33.72 12.24 -17.82
N GLY A 182 -34.28 12.10 -16.61
CA GLY A 182 -35.26 11.04 -16.31
C GLY A 182 -34.73 9.62 -16.53
N ARG A 183 -33.41 9.44 -16.52
CA ARG A 183 -32.75 8.20 -16.94
C ARG A 183 -33.13 6.99 -16.09
N GLU A 184 -33.39 7.19 -14.80
CA GLU A 184 -33.90 6.12 -13.93
C GLU A 184 -35.27 5.61 -14.41
N VAL A 185 -36.19 6.52 -14.75
CA VAL A 185 -37.52 6.18 -15.27
C VAL A 185 -37.38 5.44 -16.60
N GLN A 186 -36.46 5.88 -17.45
CA GLN A 186 -36.15 5.21 -18.71
C GLN A 186 -35.64 3.78 -18.48
N LEU A 187 -34.63 3.59 -17.62
CA LEU A 187 -34.06 2.26 -17.33
C LEU A 187 -35.11 1.31 -16.73
N ARG A 188 -35.99 1.81 -15.86
CA ARG A 188 -37.09 1.00 -15.30
C ARG A 188 -38.12 0.57 -16.35
N ARG A 189 -38.26 1.30 -17.46
CA ARG A 189 -39.14 0.93 -18.59
C ARG A 189 -38.46 -0.05 -19.55
N GLU A 190 -37.16 0.11 -19.77
CA GLU A 190 -36.38 -0.71 -20.71
C GLU A 190 -36.01 -2.09 -20.14
N LEU A 191 -35.87 -2.21 -18.82
CA LEU A 191 -35.36 -3.43 -18.18
C LEU A 191 -36.48 -4.41 -17.76
N PRO A 192 -36.27 -5.73 -17.93
CA PRO A 192 -37.14 -6.75 -17.35
C PRO A 192 -37.24 -6.65 -15.83
N ARG A 193 -38.36 -7.12 -15.25
CA ARG A 193 -38.62 -7.09 -13.79
C ARG A 193 -37.50 -7.72 -12.96
N SER A 194 -36.86 -8.77 -13.46
CA SER A 194 -35.74 -9.46 -12.80
C SER A 194 -34.48 -8.59 -12.64
N LEU A 195 -34.32 -7.54 -13.45
CA LEU A 195 -33.15 -6.66 -13.44
C LEU A 195 -33.41 -5.30 -12.76
N LEU A 196 -34.64 -5.03 -12.30
CA LEU A 196 -34.98 -3.74 -11.68
C LEU A 196 -34.15 -3.46 -10.41
N GLY A 197 -33.77 -4.49 -9.65
CA GLY A 197 -32.89 -4.35 -8.49
C GLY A 197 -31.48 -3.86 -8.84
N ARG A 198 -31.06 -3.93 -10.12
CA ARG A 198 -29.74 -3.44 -10.57
C ARG A 198 -29.75 -2.00 -11.07
N VAL A 199 -30.92 -1.38 -11.23
CA VAL A 199 -31.06 -0.01 -11.77
C VAL A 199 -30.19 0.98 -11.00
N GLU A 200 -30.21 0.93 -9.67
CA GLU A 200 -29.42 1.82 -8.84
C GLU A 200 -27.91 1.67 -9.09
N SER A 201 -27.43 0.42 -9.15
CA SER A 201 -26.01 0.14 -9.45
C SER A 201 -25.58 0.64 -10.84
N MET A 202 -26.46 0.54 -11.84
CA MET A 202 -26.22 1.05 -13.19
C MET A 202 -26.14 2.58 -13.19
N ILE A 203 -27.05 3.24 -12.48
CA ILE A 203 -27.05 4.70 -12.31
C ILE A 203 -25.75 5.16 -11.63
N HIS A 204 -25.36 4.53 -10.52
CA HIS A 204 -24.12 4.87 -9.82
C HIS A 204 -22.89 4.69 -10.71
N ARG A 205 -22.85 3.62 -11.50
CA ARG A 205 -21.78 3.39 -12.49
C ARG A 205 -21.73 4.48 -13.56
N GLU A 206 -22.87 4.87 -14.14
CA GLU A 206 -22.94 5.94 -15.14
C GLU A 206 -22.51 7.29 -14.54
N ARG A 207 -22.95 7.61 -13.31
CA ARG A 207 -22.56 8.82 -12.58
C ARG A 207 -21.06 8.84 -12.27
N ALA A 208 -20.51 7.73 -11.79
CA ALA A 208 -19.08 7.59 -11.54
C ALA A 208 -18.28 7.75 -12.84
N LYS A 209 -18.70 7.09 -13.93
CA LYS A 209 -18.05 7.25 -15.23
C LYS A 209 -18.00 8.72 -15.63
N LEU A 210 -19.12 9.43 -15.56
CA LEU A 210 -19.17 10.84 -15.92
C LEU A 210 -18.32 11.72 -14.99
N LEU A 211 -18.29 11.42 -13.70
CA LEU A 211 -17.42 12.10 -12.73
C LEU A 211 -15.94 11.99 -13.12
N TRP A 212 -15.47 10.78 -13.42
CA TRP A 212 -14.05 10.49 -13.68
C TRP A 212 -13.61 10.79 -15.11
N THR A 213 -14.50 10.74 -16.11
CA THR A 213 -14.14 11.06 -17.50
C THR A 213 -14.10 12.56 -17.76
N THR A 214 -14.79 13.37 -16.96
CA THR A 214 -14.75 14.82 -17.13
C THR A 214 -13.42 15.32 -16.56
N ARG A 215 -12.42 15.56 -17.42
CA ARG A 215 -11.11 16.15 -17.07
C ARG A 215 -11.21 17.63 -16.68
N GLN A 216 -12.20 17.98 -15.87
CA GLN A 216 -12.37 19.32 -15.36
C GLN A 216 -11.18 19.67 -14.45
N ARG A 217 -10.67 20.87 -14.64
CA ARG A 217 -9.57 21.42 -13.86
C ARG A 217 -10.09 22.13 -12.62
N PHE A 218 -9.44 21.90 -11.49
CA PHE A 218 -9.61 22.60 -10.22
C PHE A 218 -8.32 23.30 -9.87
N THR A 219 -8.39 24.49 -9.29
CA THR A 219 -7.22 25.24 -8.85
C THR A 219 -6.60 24.59 -7.62
N VAL A 220 -5.27 24.50 -7.57
CA VAL A 220 -4.53 24.14 -6.37
C VAL A 220 -4.55 25.34 -5.41
N ASP A 221 -5.23 25.18 -4.28
CA ASP A 221 -5.34 26.25 -3.27
C ASP A 221 -4.04 26.42 -2.45
N ALA A 222 -3.97 27.51 -1.68
CA ALA A 222 -2.78 27.84 -0.88
C ALA A 222 -2.48 26.78 0.18
N ASP A 223 -3.52 26.19 0.79
CA ASP A 223 -3.38 25.16 1.83
C ASP A 223 -2.79 23.86 1.25
N MET A 224 -3.22 23.49 0.04
CA MET A 224 -2.63 22.38 -0.71
C MET A 224 -1.15 22.65 -1.00
N LYS A 225 -0.79 23.84 -1.49
CA LYS A 225 0.61 24.20 -1.77
C LYS A 225 1.46 24.16 -0.51
N ALA A 226 0.97 24.70 0.61
CA ALA A 226 1.66 24.65 1.90
C ALA A 226 1.90 23.19 2.35
N SER A 227 0.88 22.35 2.24
CA SER A 227 0.95 20.93 2.59
C SER A 227 1.97 20.16 1.74
N ILE A 228 1.96 20.38 0.41
CA ILE A 228 2.94 19.81 -0.51
C ILE A 228 4.35 20.31 -0.17
N GLY A 229 4.50 21.60 0.14
CA GLY A 229 5.78 22.19 0.55
C GLY A 229 6.35 21.54 1.81
N HIS A 230 5.53 21.33 2.84
CA HIS A 230 5.94 20.64 4.06
C HIS A 230 6.36 19.19 3.80
N LEU A 231 5.57 18.45 3.02
CA LEU A 231 5.93 17.07 2.62
C LEU A 231 7.24 17.04 1.84
N LEU A 232 7.43 17.95 0.89
CA LEU A 232 8.64 18.05 0.09
C LEU A 232 9.87 18.34 0.95
N TRP A 233 9.75 19.30 1.87
CA TRP A 233 10.83 19.63 2.80
C TRP A 233 11.20 18.42 3.67
N TYR A 234 10.21 17.75 4.25
CA TYR A 234 10.42 16.59 5.11
C TYR A 234 11.11 15.42 4.38
N VAL A 235 10.62 15.09 3.17
CA VAL A 235 11.21 13.98 2.39
C VAL A 235 12.64 14.33 1.95
N ARG A 236 12.95 15.60 1.71
CA ARG A 236 14.33 16.06 1.41
C ARG A 236 15.26 15.96 2.63
N SER A 237 14.80 16.42 3.79
CA SER A 237 15.63 16.52 5.00
C SER A 237 15.83 15.19 5.72
N THR A 238 14.92 14.24 5.56
CA THR A 238 15.01 12.95 6.25
C THR A 238 15.99 12.04 5.50
N GLU A 239 17.13 11.70 6.11
CA GLU A 239 17.95 10.57 5.65
C GLU A 239 17.10 9.30 5.75
N ALA A 240 17.00 8.54 4.66
CA ALA A 240 16.17 7.34 4.65
C ALA A 240 16.80 6.30 5.59
N PRO A 241 16.08 5.81 6.61
CA PRO A 241 16.56 4.71 7.44
C PRO A 241 16.56 3.38 6.68
#